data_AF-A0A9D2NFF3-F1
#
_entry.id   AF-A0A9D2NFF3-F1
#
_cell.length_a   1.000
_cell.length_b   1.000
_cell.length_c   1.000
_cell.angle_alpha   90.00
_cell.angle_beta   90.00
_cell.angle_gamma   90.00
#
_symmetry.space_group_name_H-M   'P 1'
#
loop_
_entity.id
_entity.type
_entity.pdbx_description
1 polymer ?
#
loop_
_entity_poly.entity_id
_entity_poly.type
_entity_poly.pdbx_seq_one_letter_code
_entity_poly.pdbx_strand_id
1 'polypeptide(L)'
;MRTKSLLPLTAWILALSLFLSGCSLSSGGKETETSPEGGETDSSLAENETGDASSQSGQDQTPRDLSGLKLSILGDSISTFDGYIPTDYNIFYPGSGDISTVEKTWWWQMMNTTGMELNANASSSNTTITGDSLDTTGSAPGCSTKRMIDLTPGDDGPAPDILIVFMGTNDFLRSVELGTFTEPSQQDEGIVTNFCDAYELMIQKLNALYPNAEIYFCTLLETNAGDVDEYPQSYPATNKNGNTIGDFNAEIATIASAYSYPVIDVHNCGITYEKLDQYTSDGVHPNTEGAKLIAEYITNALLY
;
A
#
# COMPACT_ATOMS: atom_id res chain seq x y z
N MET A 1 -40.19 -24.64 22.85
CA MET A 1 -41.03 -24.05 21.78
C MET A 1 -40.73 -22.56 21.67
N ARG A 2 -39.92 -22.18 20.68
CA ARG A 2 -39.99 -20.93 19.92
C ARG A 2 -38.83 -20.97 18.91
N THR A 3 -39.18 -21.44 17.72
CA THR A 3 -38.39 -21.40 16.50
C THR A 3 -38.18 -19.94 16.10
N LYS A 4 -36.94 -19.56 15.77
CA LYS A 4 -36.65 -18.32 15.04
C LYS A 4 -36.29 -18.68 13.60
N SER A 5 -37.05 -18.04 12.74
CA SER A 5 -37.15 -18.16 11.29
C SER A 5 -35.88 -17.63 10.61
N LEU A 6 -35.28 -18.45 9.74
CA LEU A 6 -34.37 -18.01 8.69
C LEU A 6 -35.18 -17.39 7.55
N LEU A 7 -34.77 -16.22 7.06
CA LEU A 7 -35.21 -15.64 5.79
C LEU A 7 -34.00 -15.50 4.85
N PRO A 8 -34.16 -15.76 3.54
CA PRO A 8 -33.05 -16.07 2.64
C PRO A 8 -32.46 -14.84 1.93
N LEU A 9 -31.16 -14.95 1.60
CA LEU A 9 -30.43 -14.12 0.64
C LEU A 9 -31.12 -14.16 -0.73
N THR A 10 -31.50 -13.00 -1.27
CA THR A 10 -31.91 -12.85 -2.66
C THR A 10 -30.72 -12.38 -3.50
N ALA A 11 -30.29 -13.24 -4.42
CA ALA A 11 -29.28 -12.99 -5.43
C ALA A 11 -29.71 -11.88 -6.40
N TRP A 12 -28.80 -10.95 -6.69
CA TRP A 12 -28.94 -10.00 -7.79
C TRP A 12 -28.15 -10.54 -8.99
N ILE A 13 -28.88 -10.90 -10.05
CA ILE A 13 -28.34 -11.24 -11.36
C ILE A 13 -28.31 -9.94 -12.16
N LEU A 14 -27.12 -9.47 -12.57
CA LEU A 14 -27.01 -8.43 -13.60
C LEU A 14 -26.56 -9.04 -14.92
N ALA A 15 -27.35 -8.80 -15.95
CA ALA A 15 -27.14 -9.26 -17.32
C ALA A 15 -26.11 -8.38 -18.03
N LEU A 16 -25.07 -9.00 -18.60
CA LEU A 16 -24.10 -8.35 -19.48
C LEU A 16 -24.53 -8.57 -20.93
N SER A 17 -24.93 -7.49 -21.62
CA SER A 17 -25.24 -7.51 -23.05
C SER A 17 -24.00 -7.21 -23.87
N LEU A 18 -23.48 -8.21 -24.60
CA LEU A 18 -22.45 -8.07 -25.62
C LEU A 18 -22.99 -7.31 -26.84
N PHE A 19 -22.28 -6.26 -27.28
CA PHE A 19 -22.33 -5.79 -28.66
C PHE A 19 -21.02 -6.14 -29.36
N LEU A 20 -21.11 -7.15 -30.23
CA LEU A 20 -20.13 -7.43 -31.28
C LEU A 20 -20.39 -6.47 -32.45
N SER A 21 -19.37 -5.76 -32.90
CA SER A 21 -19.29 -5.29 -34.28
C SER A 21 -17.95 -5.69 -34.86
N GLY A 22 -18.01 -6.66 -35.77
CA GLY A 22 -16.90 -7.01 -36.63
C GLY A 22 -16.75 -6.00 -37.76
N CYS A 23 -15.51 -5.86 -38.22
CA CYS A 23 -15.23 -5.55 -39.62
C CYS A 23 -14.07 -6.43 -40.07
N SER A 24 -14.21 -6.93 -41.28
CA SER A 24 -13.42 -7.98 -41.88
C SER A 24 -12.49 -7.44 -42.97
N LEU A 25 -11.50 -8.27 -43.29
CA LEU A 25 -10.79 -8.40 -44.57
C LEU A 25 -9.90 -7.24 -45.06
N SER A 26 -8.60 -7.51 -45.19
CA SER A 26 -8.05 -7.85 -46.52
C SER A 26 -6.68 -8.52 -46.41
N SER A 27 -6.52 -9.53 -47.25
CA SER A 27 -5.36 -10.37 -47.50
C SER A 27 -4.28 -9.70 -48.35
N GLY A 28 -3.03 -10.17 -48.17
CA GLY A 28 -2.20 -10.60 -49.30
C GLY A 28 -0.94 -9.80 -49.57
N GLY A 29 0.18 -10.52 -49.72
CA GLY A 29 1.38 -10.03 -50.42
C GLY A 29 2.68 -10.34 -49.69
N LYS A 30 3.57 -11.06 -50.36
CA LYS A 30 4.80 -11.69 -49.86
C LYS A 30 5.99 -11.11 -50.64
N GLU A 31 7.19 -11.19 -50.04
CA GLU A 31 8.53 -11.11 -50.70
C GLU A 31 8.97 -9.69 -51.12
N THR A 32 10.22 -9.23 -51.02
CA THR A 32 11.55 -9.86 -50.78
C THR A 32 12.57 -8.77 -50.38
N GLU A 33 13.69 -9.24 -49.84
CA GLU A 33 14.91 -8.52 -49.45
C GLU A 33 15.47 -7.50 -50.46
N THR A 34 16.15 -6.47 -49.95
CA THR A 34 17.56 -6.15 -50.28
C THR A 34 18.05 -4.96 -49.44
N SER A 35 19.13 -5.18 -48.67
CA SER A 35 20.04 -4.10 -48.26
C SER A 35 21.02 -3.81 -49.40
N PRO A 36 21.64 -2.62 -49.44
CA PRO A 36 23.05 -2.62 -49.05
C PRO A 36 23.49 -1.42 -48.19
N GLU A 37 24.68 -1.64 -47.64
CA GLU A 37 25.46 -0.88 -46.69
C GLU A 37 25.89 0.54 -47.14
N GLY A 38 26.30 1.34 -46.15
CA GLY A 38 27.54 2.12 -46.24
C GLY A 38 27.38 3.64 -46.15
N GLY A 39 28.02 4.25 -45.14
CA GLY A 39 28.27 5.70 -45.12
C GLY A 39 28.52 6.27 -43.73
N GLU A 40 29.79 6.26 -43.32
CA GLU A 40 30.33 6.87 -42.09
C GLU A 40 30.26 8.41 -42.07
N THR A 41 30.19 8.93 -40.82
CA THR A 41 30.74 10.20 -40.28
C THR A 41 30.31 11.53 -40.89
N ASP A 42 29.72 12.40 -40.07
CA ASP A 42 30.42 13.63 -39.67
C ASP A 42 29.91 14.19 -38.33
N SER A 43 30.87 14.53 -37.48
CA SER A 43 30.72 15.21 -36.20
C SER A 43 30.62 16.71 -36.43
N SER A 44 29.59 17.36 -35.89
CA SER A 44 29.65 18.79 -35.63
C SER A 44 29.07 19.11 -34.26
N LEU A 45 29.97 19.58 -33.40
CA LEU A 45 29.69 20.24 -32.13
C LEU A 45 28.97 21.56 -32.43
N ALA A 46 27.80 21.74 -31.82
CA ALA A 46 27.18 23.04 -31.66
C ALA A 46 26.85 23.20 -30.17
N GLU A 47 27.73 23.91 -29.48
CA GLU A 47 27.41 24.56 -28.21
C GLU A 47 26.30 25.58 -28.49
N ASN A 48 25.19 25.50 -27.76
CA ASN A 48 24.38 26.68 -27.51
C ASN A 48 23.66 26.59 -26.16
N GLU A 49 24.09 27.49 -25.30
CA GLU A 49 23.30 28.29 -24.36
C GLU A 49 22.50 27.58 -23.25
N THR A 50 23.06 27.77 -22.05
CA THR A 50 22.40 27.88 -20.74
C THR A 50 20.92 28.25 -20.82
N GLY A 51 20.07 27.24 -20.68
CA GLY A 51 18.65 27.37 -20.39
C GLY A 51 18.44 27.47 -18.88
N ASP A 52 17.91 28.62 -18.50
CA ASP A 52 17.46 29.06 -17.19
C ASP A 52 16.81 27.94 -16.35
N ALA A 53 17.32 27.74 -15.14
CA ALA A 53 16.71 26.92 -14.12
C ALA A 53 15.47 27.67 -13.59
N SER A 54 14.32 27.45 -14.22
CA SER A 54 13.05 27.87 -13.65
C SER A 54 12.75 26.97 -12.46
N SER A 55 13.22 27.37 -11.28
CA SER A 55 12.68 26.93 -10.00
C SER A 55 11.17 27.19 -10.02
N GLN A 56 10.37 26.14 -10.16
CA GLN A 56 8.94 26.26 -9.96
C GLN A 56 8.69 26.60 -8.49
N SER A 57 8.15 27.79 -8.32
CA SER A 57 7.65 28.40 -7.11
C SER A 57 6.81 27.43 -6.28
N GLY A 58 7.18 27.26 -5.00
CA GLY A 58 6.29 26.68 -4.00
C GLY A 58 4.97 27.44 -3.99
N GLN A 59 3.88 26.73 -4.26
CA GLN A 59 2.55 27.23 -4.02
C GLN A 59 2.42 27.40 -2.50
N ASP A 60 2.04 28.59 -2.06
CA ASP A 60 1.69 28.90 -0.68
C ASP A 60 0.34 28.22 -0.36
N GLN A 61 0.36 26.90 -0.26
CA GLN A 61 -0.82 26.11 0.08
C GLN A 61 -1.11 26.31 1.57
N THR A 62 -2.35 26.65 1.90
CA THR A 62 -2.82 26.69 3.29
C THR A 62 -3.10 25.26 3.74
N PRO A 63 -2.64 24.83 4.93
CA PRO A 63 -2.90 23.47 5.41
C PRO A 63 -4.40 23.22 5.53
N ARG A 64 -4.84 22.02 5.13
CA ARG A 64 -6.19 21.52 5.37
C ARG A 64 -6.48 21.42 6.86
N ASP A 65 -7.70 21.75 7.27
CA ASP A 65 -8.15 21.45 8.63
C ASP A 65 -8.68 20.01 8.69
N LEU A 66 -7.99 19.16 9.46
CA LEU A 66 -8.32 17.75 9.68
C LEU A 66 -8.88 17.51 11.09
N SER A 67 -9.08 18.57 11.87
CA SER A 67 -9.45 18.46 13.29
C SER A 67 -10.78 17.71 13.46
N GLY A 68 -10.77 16.68 14.31
CA GLY A 68 -11.95 15.87 14.65
C GLY A 68 -12.33 14.81 13.60
N LEU A 69 -11.67 14.75 12.44
CA LEU A 69 -11.90 13.68 11.48
C LEU A 69 -11.49 12.31 12.04
N LYS A 70 -12.24 11.28 11.66
CA LYS A 70 -12.09 9.90 12.11
C LYS A 70 -11.08 9.14 11.25
N LEU A 71 -9.95 8.78 11.86
CA LEU A 71 -8.88 8.02 11.22
C LEU A 71 -9.02 6.52 11.49
N SER A 72 -9.08 5.70 10.43
CA SER A 72 -8.83 4.27 10.54
C SER A 72 -7.52 3.84 9.87
N ILE A 73 -6.89 2.79 10.40
CA ILE A 73 -5.60 2.29 9.92
C ILE A 73 -5.72 0.80 9.61
N LEU A 74 -5.32 0.42 8.40
CA LEU A 74 -5.08 -0.97 8.01
C LEU A 74 -3.57 -1.18 7.89
N GLY A 75 -2.98 -1.92 8.84
CA GLY A 75 -1.52 -1.99 8.93
C GLY A 75 -0.94 -3.34 9.37
N ASP A 76 0.38 -3.49 9.26
CA ASP A 76 1.11 -4.61 9.85
C ASP A 76 1.68 -4.25 11.24
N SER A 77 2.75 -4.93 11.67
CA SER A 77 3.42 -4.71 12.95
C SER A 77 3.86 -3.27 13.19
N ILE A 78 4.25 -2.54 12.13
CA ILE A 78 4.73 -1.15 12.19
C ILE A 78 3.66 -0.21 12.79
N SER A 79 2.39 -0.58 12.66
CA SER A 79 1.24 0.22 13.05
C SER A 79 0.50 -0.31 14.30
N THR A 80 1.01 -1.37 14.94
CA THR A 80 0.37 -1.94 16.15
C THR A 80 0.69 -1.14 17.42
N PHE A 81 -0.19 -1.19 18.41
CA PHE A 81 0.14 -0.92 19.81
C PHE A 81 -0.91 -1.60 20.72
N ASP A 82 -0.46 -2.28 21.78
CA ASP A 82 -1.36 -2.98 22.72
C ASP A 82 -2.43 -2.04 23.30
N GLY A 83 -3.67 -2.51 23.34
CA GLY A 83 -4.84 -1.74 23.79
C GLY A 83 -5.44 -0.80 22.74
N TYR A 84 -4.84 -0.68 21.54
CA TYR A 84 -5.34 0.15 20.44
C TYR A 84 -5.72 -0.64 19.19
N ILE A 85 -5.52 -1.95 19.18
CA ILE A 85 -5.94 -2.88 18.10
C ILE A 85 -6.96 -3.90 18.64
N PRO A 86 -7.70 -4.64 17.80
CA PRO A 86 -8.58 -5.71 18.26
C PRO A 86 -7.85 -6.73 19.15
N THR A 87 -8.53 -7.22 20.19
CA THR A 87 -7.89 -8.01 21.25
C THR A 87 -7.32 -9.36 20.82
N ASP A 88 -7.79 -9.89 19.69
CA ASP A 88 -7.31 -11.15 19.11
C ASP A 88 -6.19 -10.97 18.09
N TYR A 89 -5.82 -9.72 17.77
CA TYR A 89 -4.79 -9.42 16.77
C TYR A 89 -3.38 -9.55 17.35
N ASN A 90 -2.41 -9.83 16.48
CA ASN A 90 -1.02 -9.96 16.89
C ASN A 90 -0.42 -8.58 17.19
N ILE A 91 0.19 -8.45 18.36
CA ILE A 91 0.78 -7.20 18.84
C ILE A 91 2.30 -7.21 18.62
N PHE A 92 2.88 -6.10 18.17
CA PHE A 92 4.34 -5.87 18.22
C PHE A 92 4.71 -4.92 19.36
N TYR A 93 4.21 -3.68 19.33
CA TYR A 93 4.48 -2.70 20.40
C TYR A 93 3.47 -2.80 21.55
N PRO A 94 3.88 -2.57 22.81
CA PRO A 94 5.22 -2.21 23.27
C PRO A 94 6.09 -3.43 23.68
N GLY A 95 5.59 -4.66 23.50
CA GLY A 95 6.27 -5.87 23.96
C GLY A 95 7.56 -6.20 23.21
N SER A 96 7.70 -5.68 21.99
CA SER A 96 8.85 -5.79 21.11
C SER A 96 9.25 -4.41 20.57
N GLY A 97 10.50 -4.27 20.10
CA GLY A 97 11.04 -3.02 19.58
C GLY A 97 11.20 -1.91 20.63
N ASP A 98 11.34 -0.66 20.16
CA ASP A 98 11.75 0.47 21.01
C ASP A 98 10.63 1.48 21.35
N ILE A 99 9.40 1.26 20.86
CA ILE A 99 8.25 2.13 21.12
C ILE A 99 7.52 1.64 22.37
N SER A 100 7.78 2.31 23.50
CA SER A 100 7.27 1.92 24.82
C SER A 100 5.93 2.57 25.19
N THR A 101 5.49 3.61 24.49
CA THR A 101 4.22 4.32 24.75
C THR A 101 3.51 4.61 23.43
N VAL A 102 2.17 4.63 23.46
CA VAL A 102 1.36 4.80 22.24
C VAL A 102 1.64 6.13 21.56
N GLU A 103 1.96 7.16 22.33
CA GLU A 103 2.22 8.52 21.85
C GLU A 103 3.44 8.62 20.94
N LYS A 104 4.30 7.61 20.97
CA LYS A 104 5.50 7.52 20.13
C LYS A 104 5.26 6.75 18.83
N THR A 105 4.09 6.14 18.64
CA THR A 105 3.72 5.53 17.36
C THR A 105 3.55 6.61 16.28
N TRP A 106 3.83 6.26 15.01
CA TRP A 106 3.73 7.22 13.92
C TRP A 106 2.31 7.80 13.80
N TRP A 107 1.30 6.95 13.97
CA TRP A 107 -0.10 7.31 13.80
C TRP A 107 -0.62 8.18 14.93
N TRP A 108 -0.17 7.96 16.17
CA TRP A 108 -0.51 8.86 17.28
C TRP A 108 0.10 10.24 17.10
N GLN A 109 1.40 10.31 16.75
CA GLN A 109 2.09 11.58 16.51
C GLN A 109 1.42 12.38 15.39
N MET A 110 1.03 11.69 14.31
CA MET A 110 0.31 12.26 13.17
C MET A 110 -1.08 12.78 13.58
N MET A 111 -1.89 11.99 14.31
CA MET A 111 -3.20 12.43 14.81
C MET A 111 -3.09 13.63 15.75
N ASN A 112 -2.13 13.61 16.68
CA ASN A 112 -1.91 14.71 17.62
C ASN A 112 -1.55 16.02 16.90
N THR A 113 -0.82 15.95 15.79
CA THR A 113 -0.42 17.13 15.00
C THR A 113 -1.57 17.64 14.12
N THR A 114 -2.39 16.74 13.57
CA THR A 114 -3.50 17.07 12.66
C THR A 114 -4.81 17.39 13.38
N GLY A 115 -4.94 17.03 14.66
CA GLY A 115 -6.17 17.15 15.43
C GLY A 115 -7.20 16.06 15.13
N MET A 116 -6.85 15.04 14.34
CA MET A 116 -7.71 13.88 14.07
C MET A 116 -7.93 13.01 15.31
N GLU A 117 -8.96 12.18 15.26
CA GLU A 117 -9.31 11.23 16.31
C GLU A 117 -9.26 9.80 15.77
N LEU A 118 -8.70 8.88 16.57
CA LEU A 118 -8.67 7.47 16.21
C LEU A 118 -10.10 6.92 16.11
N ASN A 119 -10.41 6.30 14.99
CA ASN A 119 -11.64 5.55 14.77
C ASN A 119 -11.43 4.07 15.06
N ALA A 120 -10.53 3.42 14.31
CA ALA A 120 -10.13 2.04 14.53
C ALA A 120 -8.71 1.78 13.99
N ASN A 121 -7.95 0.90 14.65
CA ASN A 121 -6.66 0.46 14.16
C ASN A 121 -6.70 -1.05 13.93
N ALA A 122 -7.08 -1.44 12.72
CA ALA A 122 -6.98 -2.81 12.26
C ALA A 122 -5.53 -3.07 11.83
N SER A 123 -4.57 -3.08 12.76
CA SER A 123 -3.18 -3.48 12.51
C SER A 123 -2.82 -4.77 13.22
N SER A 124 -2.13 -5.69 12.53
CA SER A 124 -1.77 -7.00 13.10
C SER A 124 -0.37 -7.39 12.69
N SER A 125 0.46 -7.70 13.69
CA SER A 125 1.85 -8.12 13.49
C SER A 125 1.93 -9.43 12.70
N ASN A 126 3.01 -9.59 11.93
CA ASN A 126 3.30 -10.81 11.19
C ASN A 126 2.22 -11.20 10.15
N THR A 127 1.45 -10.23 9.64
CA THR A 127 0.43 -10.44 8.59
C THR A 127 0.88 -9.87 7.24
N THR A 128 0.57 -10.58 6.17
CA THR A 128 0.77 -10.22 4.76
C THR A 128 -0.51 -9.63 4.18
N ILE A 129 -0.42 -8.88 3.08
CA ILE A 129 -1.60 -8.53 2.28
C ILE A 129 -2.19 -9.80 1.66
N THR A 130 -1.32 -10.67 1.14
CA THR A 130 -1.64 -11.95 0.50
C THR A 130 -2.05 -13.01 1.53
N GLY A 131 -2.99 -13.88 1.16
CA GLY A 131 -3.45 -15.01 1.99
C GLY A 131 -4.90 -15.40 1.70
N ASP A 132 -5.53 -16.11 2.65
CA ASP A 132 -6.95 -16.43 2.57
C ASP A 132 -7.82 -15.20 2.90
N SER A 133 -8.48 -14.64 1.89
CA SER A 133 -9.34 -13.46 2.03
C SER A 133 -10.62 -13.72 2.84
N LEU A 134 -10.89 -14.98 3.18
CA LEU A 134 -12.02 -15.43 3.98
C LEU A 134 -11.63 -15.75 5.44
N ASP A 135 -10.34 -15.60 5.80
CA ASP A 135 -9.89 -15.75 7.18
C ASP A 135 -10.57 -14.72 8.10
N THR A 136 -10.96 -15.18 9.28
CA THR A 136 -11.67 -14.40 10.30
C THR A 136 -10.93 -14.32 11.64
N THR A 137 -9.71 -14.86 11.69
CA THR A 137 -8.84 -14.83 12.86
C THR A 137 -8.08 -13.50 12.97
N GLY A 138 -7.49 -13.21 14.13
CA GLY A 138 -6.62 -12.04 14.29
C GLY A 138 -5.30 -12.08 13.52
N SER A 139 -5.00 -13.19 12.82
CA SER A 139 -3.88 -13.30 11.88
C SER A 139 -4.32 -13.22 10.41
N ALA A 140 -5.58 -12.87 10.16
CA ALA A 140 -6.11 -12.75 8.82
C ALA A 140 -5.30 -11.74 7.97
N PRO A 141 -5.08 -12.02 6.68
CA PRO A 141 -4.28 -11.19 5.80
C PRO A 141 -4.98 -9.88 5.46
N GLY A 142 -4.23 -8.91 4.95
CA GLY A 142 -4.73 -7.60 4.57
C GLY A 142 -5.88 -7.64 3.55
N CYS A 143 -5.92 -8.62 2.63
CA CYS A 143 -7.03 -8.78 1.69
C CYS A 143 -8.31 -9.38 2.30
N SER A 144 -8.30 -9.75 3.59
CA SER A 144 -9.43 -10.40 4.25
C SER A 144 -10.57 -9.45 4.59
N THR A 145 -11.80 -9.93 4.47
CA THR A 145 -12.99 -9.15 4.85
C THR A 145 -13.02 -8.83 6.35
N LYS A 146 -12.46 -9.71 7.19
CA LYS A 146 -12.32 -9.47 8.64
C LYS A 146 -11.54 -8.20 8.95
N ARG A 147 -10.41 -8.01 8.27
CA ARG A 147 -9.55 -6.83 8.43
C ARG A 147 -10.25 -5.57 7.95
N MET A 148 -11.10 -5.68 6.94
CA MET A 148 -11.87 -4.55 6.44
C MET A 148 -12.94 -4.09 7.43
N ILE A 149 -13.76 -5.00 7.93
CA ILE A 149 -14.89 -4.64 8.82
C ILE A 149 -14.41 -4.05 10.15
N ASP A 150 -13.23 -4.45 10.63
CA ASP A 150 -12.63 -3.94 11.87
C ASP A 150 -12.09 -2.52 11.75
N LEU A 151 -12.16 -1.89 10.57
CA LEU A 151 -11.89 -0.46 10.37
C LEU A 151 -13.06 0.41 10.85
N THR A 152 -14.17 -0.20 11.27
CA THR A 152 -15.29 0.44 11.95
C THR A 152 -15.32 -0.05 13.41
N PRO A 153 -15.37 0.85 14.41
CA PRO A 153 -15.36 0.43 15.81
C PRO A 153 -16.69 -0.20 16.24
N GLY A 154 -16.67 -1.49 16.58
CA GLY A 154 -17.87 -2.24 16.97
C GLY A 154 -18.85 -2.45 15.82
N ASP A 155 -20.03 -2.99 16.12
CA ASP A 155 -20.99 -3.42 15.08
C ASP A 155 -21.64 -2.25 14.31
N ASP A 156 -21.78 -1.08 14.96
CA ASP A 156 -22.50 0.10 14.44
C ASP A 156 -21.69 1.40 14.58
N GLY A 157 -20.36 1.31 14.66
CA GLY A 157 -19.48 2.47 14.73
C GLY A 157 -19.55 3.37 13.48
N PRO A 158 -19.07 4.62 13.56
CA PRO A 158 -18.96 5.46 12.36
C PRO A 158 -17.89 4.89 11.42
N ALA A 159 -18.17 4.96 10.12
CA ALA A 159 -17.14 4.77 9.10
C ALA A 159 -16.03 5.83 9.27
N PRO A 160 -14.78 5.52 8.91
CA PRO A 160 -13.71 6.51 8.91
C PRO A 160 -13.97 7.62 7.89
N ASP A 161 -13.54 8.84 8.22
CA ASP A 161 -13.42 9.92 7.26
C ASP A 161 -12.14 9.74 6.42
N ILE A 162 -11.05 9.34 7.08
CA ILE A 162 -9.74 9.06 6.48
C ILE A 162 -9.30 7.64 6.81
N LEU A 163 -8.82 6.91 5.81
CA LEU A 163 -8.25 5.59 5.97
C LEU A 163 -6.82 5.54 5.43
N ILE A 164 -5.88 5.06 6.25
CA ILE A 164 -4.49 4.86 5.84
C ILE A 164 -4.21 3.36 5.77
N VAL A 165 -3.79 2.90 4.59
CA VAL A 165 -3.25 1.55 4.40
C VAL A 165 -1.74 1.63 4.42
N PHE A 166 -1.11 0.98 5.40
CA PHE A 166 0.35 0.90 5.50
C PHE A 166 0.78 -0.52 5.86
N MET A 167 0.84 -1.37 4.83
CA MET A 167 0.98 -2.81 4.95
C MET A 167 1.53 -3.40 3.65
N GLY A 168 2.32 -4.48 3.75
CA GLY A 168 2.94 -5.17 2.61
C GLY A 168 4.39 -5.58 2.86
N THR A 169 4.99 -5.06 3.94
CA THR A 169 6.37 -5.37 4.33
C THR A 169 6.59 -6.88 4.47
N ASN A 170 5.65 -7.60 5.08
CA ASN A 170 5.76 -9.04 5.27
C ASN A 170 5.70 -9.83 3.96
N ASP A 171 5.00 -9.32 2.93
CA ASP A 171 4.91 -9.96 1.62
C ASP A 171 6.29 -9.95 0.95
N PHE A 172 6.99 -8.81 1.04
CA PHE A 172 8.38 -8.68 0.63
C PHE A 172 9.29 -9.63 1.44
N LEU A 173 9.24 -9.55 2.77
CA LEU A 173 10.13 -10.32 3.67
C LEU A 173 10.00 -11.83 3.51
N ARG A 174 8.80 -12.32 3.17
CA ARG A 174 8.50 -13.74 2.97
C ARG A 174 8.67 -14.19 1.51
N SER A 175 9.14 -13.29 0.64
CA SER A 175 9.28 -13.57 -0.79
C SER A 175 7.97 -14.09 -1.41
N VAL A 176 6.85 -13.46 -1.05
CA VAL A 176 5.57 -13.67 -1.76
C VAL A 176 5.78 -13.31 -3.24
N GLU A 177 5.15 -14.06 -4.14
CA GLU A 177 5.18 -13.74 -5.56
C GLU A 177 4.61 -12.34 -5.79
N LEU A 178 5.36 -11.45 -6.45
CA LEU A 178 4.90 -10.08 -6.67
C LEU A 178 3.62 -10.06 -7.51
N GLY A 179 3.55 -10.87 -8.55
CA GLY A 179 2.45 -10.87 -9.52
C GLY A 179 2.69 -9.86 -10.64
N THR A 180 1.65 -9.56 -11.41
CA THR A 180 1.71 -8.55 -12.46
C THR A 180 0.34 -7.88 -12.56
N PHE A 181 0.31 -6.56 -12.38
CA PHE A 181 -0.87 -5.77 -12.63
C PHE A 181 -0.81 -5.12 -14.02
N THR A 182 -1.92 -5.16 -14.76
CA THR A 182 -2.02 -4.50 -16.07
C THR A 182 -3.13 -3.46 -16.12
N GLU A 183 -4.34 -3.84 -15.72
CA GLU A 183 -5.51 -2.98 -15.70
C GLU A 183 -6.51 -3.51 -14.65
N PRO A 184 -7.39 -2.64 -14.10
CA PRO A 184 -8.40 -3.05 -13.14
C PRO A 184 -9.24 -4.23 -13.63
N SER A 185 -9.31 -5.29 -12.82
CA SER A 185 -10.07 -6.50 -13.12
C SER A 185 -10.68 -7.11 -11.86
N GLN A 186 -11.83 -7.77 -11.98
CA GLN A 186 -12.49 -8.38 -10.82
C GLN A 186 -11.58 -9.44 -10.21
N GLN A 187 -11.27 -9.28 -8.92
CA GLN A 187 -10.50 -10.26 -8.17
C GLN A 187 -11.44 -11.24 -7.46
N ASP A 188 -11.02 -12.51 -7.40
CA ASP A 188 -11.76 -13.58 -6.72
C ASP A 188 -11.39 -13.67 -5.23
N GLU A 189 -12.37 -13.99 -4.39
CA GLU A 189 -12.11 -14.29 -2.97
C GLU A 189 -11.58 -15.73 -2.79
N GLY A 190 -10.88 -15.95 -1.68
CA GLY A 190 -10.31 -17.24 -1.28
C GLY A 190 -8.82 -17.10 -1.02
N ILE A 191 -8.05 -18.15 -1.33
CA ILE A 191 -6.60 -18.14 -1.18
C ILE A 191 -5.98 -17.38 -2.34
N VAL A 192 -5.57 -16.15 -2.09
CA VAL A 192 -4.80 -15.31 -3.03
C VAL A 192 -3.32 -15.50 -2.73
N THR A 193 -2.50 -15.74 -3.75
CA THR A 193 -1.10 -16.21 -3.57
C THR A 193 -0.02 -15.24 -4.07
N ASN A 194 -0.39 -14.17 -4.78
CA ASN A 194 0.53 -13.11 -5.18
C ASN A 194 0.12 -11.75 -4.60
N PHE A 195 1.05 -10.81 -4.59
CA PHE A 195 0.89 -9.50 -3.99
C PHE A 195 -0.07 -8.61 -4.80
N CYS A 196 0.12 -8.47 -6.12
CA CYS A 196 -0.71 -7.61 -6.97
C CYS A 196 -2.21 -7.96 -6.87
N ASP A 197 -2.59 -9.24 -7.01
CA ASP A 197 -3.99 -9.68 -6.95
C ASP A 197 -4.58 -9.42 -5.55
N ALA A 198 -3.81 -9.69 -4.49
CA ALA A 198 -4.28 -9.48 -3.12
C ALA A 198 -4.44 -7.99 -2.79
N TYR A 199 -3.54 -7.15 -3.31
CA TYR A 199 -3.59 -5.70 -3.14
C TYR A 199 -4.78 -5.09 -3.90
N GLU A 200 -5.03 -5.55 -5.13
CA GLU A 200 -6.21 -5.15 -5.90
C GLU A 200 -7.51 -5.62 -5.24
N LEU A 201 -7.58 -6.87 -4.75
CA LEU A 201 -8.73 -7.37 -4.01
C LEU A 201 -9.01 -6.53 -2.74
N MET A 202 -7.95 -6.18 -2.00
CA MET A 202 -8.03 -5.29 -0.84
C MET A 202 -8.66 -3.94 -1.22
N ILE A 203 -8.18 -3.30 -2.30
CA ILE A 203 -8.72 -2.02 -2.80
C ILE A 203 -10.20 -2.14 -3.16
N GLN A 204 -10.59 -3.19 -3.88
CA GLN A 204 -11.99 -3.41 -4.27
C GLN A 204 -12.92 -3.53 -3.06
N LYS A 205 -12.47 -4.23 -2.01
CA LYS A 205 -13.23 -4.37 -0.75
C LYS A 205 -13.31 -3.07 0.02
N LEU A 206 -12.20 -2.35 0.15
CA LEU A 206 -12.16 -1.03 0.79
C LEU A 206 -13.12 -0.05 0.10
N ASN A 207 -13.07 0.03 -1.23
CA ASN A 207 -13.98 0.88 -2.01
C ASN A 207 -15.46 0.52 -1.81
N ALA A 208 -15.77 -0.79 -1.75
CA ALA A 208 -17.14 -1.25 -1.54
C ALA A 208 -17.68 -0.95 -0.13
N LEU A 209 -16.83 -1.07 0.89
CA LEU A 209 -17.22 -0.88 2.30
C LEU A 209 -17.18 0.59 2.74
N TYR A 210 -16.23 1.36 2.20
CA TYR A 210 -15.94 2.74 2.59
C TYR A 210 -15.93 3.70 1.40
N PRO A 211 -17.02 3.78 0.60
CA PRO A 211 -17.05 4.58 -0.63
C PRO A 211 -16.94 6.10 -0.41
N ASN A 212 -17.10 6.56 0.84
CA ASN A 212 -17.02 7.97 1.21
C ASN A 212 -15.74 8.31 1.99
N ALA A 213 -14.90 7.33 2.33
CA ALA A 213 -13.66 7.59 3.04
C ALA A 213 -12.58 8.08 2.07
N GLU A 214 -11.74 9.00 2.52
CA GLU A 214 -10.52 9.37 1.82
C GLU A 214 -9.43 8.34 2.14
N ILE A 215 -9.12 7.49 1.17
CA ILE A 215 -8.22 6.35 1.35
C ILE A 215 -6.84 6.67 0.79
N TYR A 216 -5.81 6.55 1.62
CA TYR A 216 -4.40 6.76 1.28
C TYR A 216 -3.63 5.45 1.41
N PHE A 217 -2.90 5.10 0.35
CA PHE A 217 -2.01 3.94 0.35
C PHE A 217 -0.57 4.39 0.56
N CYS A 218 0.09 3.87 1.58
CA CYS A 218 1.49 4.16 1.84
C CYS A 218 2.39 3.16 1.10
N THR A 219 3.48 3.66 0.51
CA THR A 219 4.57 2.78 0.07
C THR A 219 5.24 2.11 1.28
N LEU A 220 6.06 1.09 1.05
CA LEU A 220 6.80 0.38 2.09
C LEU A 220 8.13 1.08 2.39
N LEU A 221 8.56 1.03 3.65
CA LEU A 221 9.89 1.48 4.07
C LEU A 221 10.97 0.55 3.51
N GLU A 222 12.20 1.06 3.46
CA GLU A 222 13.36 0.20 3.28
C GLU A 222 13.49 -0.81 4.42
N THR A 223 14.11 -1.95 4.11
CA THR A 223 14.46 -2.98 5.10
C THR A 223 15.72 -3.70 4.67
N ASN A 224 16.54 -4.05 5.67
CA ASN A 224 17.69 -4.94 5.52
C ASN A 224 17.45 -6.30 6.21
N ALA A 225 16.28 -6.49 6.82
CA ALA A 225 15.85 -7.75 7.39
C ALA A 225 15.16 -8.61 6.33
N GLY A 226 15.14 -9.93 6.57
CA GLY A 226 14.42 -10.91 5.76
C GLY A 226 15.29 -12.05 5.27
N ASP A 227 14.67 -12.92 4.48
CA ASP A 227 15.33 -13.92 3.63
C ASP A 227 16.03 -13.23 2.43
N VAL A 228 16.77 -12.16 2.73
CA VAL A 228 17.60 -11.44 1.76
C VAL A 228 18.78 -12.32 1.39
N ASP A 229 19.29 -12.16 0.17
CA ASP A 229 20.45 -12.91 -0.34
C ASP A 229 21.61 -12.99 0.68
N GLU A 230 22.55 -13.90 0.43
CA GLU A 230 23.74 -14.21 1.26
C GLU A 230 24.62 -12.98 1.64
N TYR A 231 24.26 -11.77 1.17
CA TYR A 231 24.92 -10.49 1.38
C TYR A 231 23.94 -9.35 1.78
N PRO A 232 23.51 -9.25 3.05
CA PRO A 232 22.66 -8.16 3.58
C PRO A 232 23.36 -6.79 3.64
N GLN A 233 24.40 -6.57 2.84
CA GLN A 233 25.21 -5.35 2.78
C GLN A 233 25.20 -4.71 1.38
N SER A 234 24.56 -5.32 0.38
CA SER A 234 24.40 -4.74 -0.96
C SER A 234 23.02 -4.09 -1.11
N TYR A 235 23.02 -2.80 -1.47
CA TYR A 235 21.83 -2.05 -1.85
C TYR A 235 21.70 -2.00 -3.40
N PRO A 236 20.49 -2.17 -3.96
CA PRO A 236 19.23 -2.46 -3.26
C PRO A 236 19.20 -3.89 -2.72
N ALA A 237 18.54 -4.08 -1.58
CA ALA A 237 18.29 -5.41 -1.04
C ALA A 237 17.22 -6.13 -1.88
N THR A 238 17.45 -7.40 -2.15
CA THR A 238 16.53 -8.28 -2.87
C THR A 238 16.02 -9.41 -1.97
N ASN A 239 14.75 -9.76 -2.12
CA ASN A 239 14.19 -10.99 -1.55
C ASN A 239 14.60 -12.22 -2.39
N LYS A 240 14.18 -13.44 -2.00
CA LYS A 240 14.55 -14.68 -2.71
C LYS A 240 14.07 -14.78 -4.17
N ASN A 241 13.11 -13.94 -4.56
CA ASN A 241 12.60 -13.88 -5.93
C ASN A 241 13.34 -12.82 -6.77
N GLY A 242 14.34 -12.14 -6.20
CA GLY A 242 15.08 -11.06 -6.86
C GLY A 242 14.32 -9.73 -6.90
N ASN A 243 13.26 -9.56 -6.11
CA ASN A 243 12.49 -8.32 -6.06
C ASN A 243 13.04 -7.41 -4.95
N THR A 244 12.97 -6.11 -5.15
CA THR A 244 13.34 -5.05 -4.22
C THR A 244 12.09 -4.44 -3.55
N ILE A 245 12.26 -3.68 -2.47
CA ILE A 245 11.18 -2.85 -1.91
C ILE A 245 10.65 -1.87 -2.98
N GLY A 246 11.53 -1.35 -3.83
CA GLY A 246 11.16 -0.51 -4.96
C GLY A 246 10.18 -1.19 -5.93
N ASP A 247 10.34 -2.48 -6.21
CA ASP A 247 9.43 -3.22 -7.09
C ASP A 247 8.03 -3.35 -6.48
N PHE A 248 7.94 -3.67 -5.18
CA PHE A 248 6.67 -3.69 -4.45
C PHE A 248 6.01 -2.30 -4.41
N ASN A 249 6.79 -1.25 -4.15
CA ASN A 249 6.30 0.13 -4.12
C ASN A 249 5.80 0.61 -5.48
N ALA A 250 6.43 0.19 -6.58
CA ALA A 250 5.97 0.47 -7.93
C ALA A 250 4.59 -0.17 -8.20
N GLU A 251 4.37 -1.41 -7.75
CA GLU A 251 3.07 -2.08 -7.88
C GLU A 251 2.01 -1.42 -6.98
N ILE A 252 2.33 -1.09 -5.72
CA ILE A 252 1.43 -0.32 -4.84
C ILE A 252 0.97 0.96 -5.54
N ALA A 253 1.91 1.72 -6.09
CA ALA A 253 1.61 2.98 -6.75
C ALA A 253 0.77 2.80 -8.02
N THR A 254 1.10 1.79 -8.82
CA THR A 254 0.41 1.49 -10.08
C THR A 254 -1.04 1.06 -9.83
N ILE A 255 -1.26 0.11 -8.92
CA ILE A 255 -2.59 -0.42 -8.61
C ILE A 255 -3.46 0.67 -7.97
N ALA A 256 -2.96 1.38 -6.94
CA ALA A 256 -3.72 2.43 -6.28
C ALA A 256 -4.12 3.55 -7.26
N SER A 257 -3.19 3.97 -8.13
CA SER A 257 -3.46 5.00 -9.15
C SER A 257 -4.50 4.54 -10.18
N ALA A 258 -4.48 3.27 -10.59
CA ALA A 258 -5.47 2.72 -11.52
C ALA A 258 -6.91 2.75 -10.95
N TYR A 259 -7.03 2.72 -9.61
CA TYR A 259 -8.28 2.92 -8.88
C TYR A 259 -8.52 4.36 -8.42
N SER A 260 -7.72 5.32 -8.89
CA SER A 260 -7.81 6.75 -8.56
C SER A 260 -7.61 7.09 -7.07
N TYR A 261 -6.85 6.26 -6.35
CA TYR A 261 -6.48 6.55 -4.96
C TYR A 261 -5.11 7.24 -4.86
N PRO A 262 -4.95 8.22 -3.96
CA PRO A 262 -3.66 8.83 -3.68
C PRO A 262 -2.71 7.85 -3.00
N VAL A 263 -1.41 8.03 -3.29
CA VAL A 263 -0.32 7.26 -2.69
C VAL A 263 0.56 8.22 -1.90
N ILE A 264 0.83 7.89 -0.63
CA ILE A 264 1.80 8.62 0.19
C ILE A 264 3.12 7.84 0.12
N ASP A 265 4.12 8.45 -0.50
CA ASP A 265 5.41 7.81 -0.71
C ASP A 265 6.30 7.84 0.55
N VAL A 266 5.86 7.15 1.61
CA VAL A 266 6.57 7.11 2.91
C VAL A 266 7.93 6.43 2.83
N HIS A 267 8.23 5.69 1.76
CA HIS A 267 9.58 5.23 1.44
C HIS A 267 10.59 6.40 1.45
N ASN A 268 10.15 7.60 1.06
CA ASN A 268 10.95 8.82 1.03
C ASN A 268 10.85 9.66 2.33
N CYS A 269 10.38 9.09 3.45
CA CYS A 269 10.31 9.79 4.74
C CYS A 269 11.67 10.09 5.40
N GLY A 270 12.78 9.65 4.78
CA GLY A 270 14.14 9.88 5.27
C GLY A 270 14.78 8.70 6.00
N ILE A 271 14.03 7.60 6.18
CA ILE A 271 14.57 6.30 6.60
C ILE A 271 15.15 5.60 5.36
N THR A 272 16.41 5.90 5.05
CA THR A 272 17.12 5.26 3.93
C THR A 272 17.77 3.95 4.38
N TYR A 273 18.13 3.10 3.42
CA TYR A 273 18.79 1.82 3.67
C TYR A 273 20.03 1.96 4.57
N GLU A 274 20.85 2.99 4.36
CA GLU A 274 22.07 3.25 5.14
C GLU A 274 21.82 3.77 6.55
N LYS A 275 20.58 4.16 6.86
CA LYS A 275 20.17 4.71 8.17
C LYS A 275 19.17 3.81 8.89
N LEU A 276 18.95 2.59 8.41
CA LEU A 276 18.02 1.65 9.04
C LEU A 276 18.38 1.37 10.49
N ASP A 277 19.67 1.22 10.81
CA ASP A 277 20.16 1.01 12.18
C ASP A 277 19.92 2.22 13.10
N GLN A 278 19.83 3.42 12.55
CA GLN A 278 19.52 4.64 13.28
C GLN A 278 18.02 4.74 13.60
N TYR A 279 17.14 4.28 12.71
CA TYR A 279 15.70 4.56 12.77
C TYR A 279 14.81 3.33 13.01
N THR A 280 15.38 2.13 13.01
CA THR A 280 14.67 0.88 13.29
C THR A 280 15.37 0.10 14.39
N SER A 281 14.63 -0.71 15.14
CA SER A 281 15.20 -1.57 16.19
C SER A 281 15.82 -2.85 15.64
N ASP A 282 15.38 -3.30 14.47
CA ASP A 282 15.73 -4.62 13.91
C ASP A 282 15.82 -4.65 12.38
N GLY A 283 15.89 -3.49 11.73
CA GLY A 283 15.90 -3.38 10.27
C GLY A 283 14.51 -3.29 9.62
N VAL A 284 13.42 -3.48 10.39
CA VAL A 284 12.03 -3.40 9.91
C VAL A 284 11.23 -2.40 10.74
N HIS A 285 11.29 -2.54 12.06
CA HIS A 285 10.36 -1.90 12.97
C HIS A 285 10.91 -0.54 13.42
N PRO A 286 10.21 0.58 13.13
CA PRO A 286 10.70 1.90 13.48
C PRO A 286 10.87 2.09 15.00
N ASN A 287 12.00 2.66 15.41
CA ASN A 287 12.13 3.18 16.77
C ASN A 287 11.37 4.51 16.91
N THR A 288 11.50 5.17 18.06
CA THR A 288 10.79 6.44 18.31
C THR A 288 11.12 7.53 17.27
N GLU A 289 12.38 7.64 16.84
CA GLU A 289 12.81 8.64 15.86
C GLU A 289 12.36 8.26 14.44
N GLY A 290 12.40 6.98 14.08
CA GLY A 290 11.86 6.50 12.81
C GLY A 290 10.35 6.73 12.71
N ALA A 291 9.59 6.41 13.77
CA ALA A 291 8.15 6.66 13.83
C ALA A 291 7.81 8.15 13.68
N LYS A 292 8.66 9.04 14.20
CA LYS A 292 8.51 10.48 14.02
C LYS A 292 8.68 10.91 12.55
N LEU A 293 9.70 10.39 11.83
CA LEU A 293 9.89 10.68 10.41
C LEU A 293 8.69 10.26 9.57
N ILE A 294 8.15 9.07 9.83
CA ILE A 294 6.94 8.57 9.18
C ILE A 294 5.75 9.50 9.47
N ALA A 295 5.57 9.88 10.74
CA ALA A 295 4.47 10.76 11.17
C ALA A 295 4.53 12.12 10.47
N GLU A 296 5.70 12.78 10.47
CA GLU A 296 5.89 14.09 9.85
C GLU A 296 5.63 14.04 8.34
N TYR A 297 6.09 12.98 7.67
CA TYR A 297 5.88 12.81 6.23
C TYR A 297 4.41 12.60 5.86
N ILE A 298 3.72 11.71 6.58
CA ILE A 298 2.28 11.47 6.37
C ILE A 298 1.47 12.72 6.73
N THR A 299 1.78 13.40 7.85
CA THR A 299 1.12 14.66 8.22
C THR A 299 1.24 15.69 7.11
N ASN A 300 2.43 15.88 6.53
CA ASN A 300 2.65 16.83 5.45
C ASN A 300 1.77 16.48 4.23
N ALA A 301 1.78 15.21 3.81
CA ALA A 301 0.99 14.74 2.66
C ALA A 301 -0.54 14.83 2.85
N LEU A 302 -1.03 14.81 4.10
CA LEU A 302 -2.45 14.97 4.39
C LEU A 302 -2.88 16.45 4.46
N LEU A 303 -1.97 17.35 4.80
CA LEU A 303 -2.26 18.78 4.99
C LEU A 303 -2.13 19.59 3.70
N TYR A 304 -1.27 19.17 2.76
CA TYR A 304 -0.88 19.94 1.56
C TYR A 304 -0.94 19.09 0.30
#